data_AF-A0A2S2NMP5-F1
#
_entry.id   AF-A0A2S2NMP5-F1
#
_cell.length_a   1.000
_cell.length_b   1.000
_cell.length_c   1.000
_cell.angle_alpha   90.00
_cell.angle_beta   90.00
_cell.angle_gamma   90.00
#
_symmetry.space_group_name_H-M   'P 1'
#
loop_
_entity.id
_entity.type
_entity.pdbx_description
1 polymer ?
#
loop_
_entity_poly.entity_id
_entity_poly.type
_entity_poly.pdbx_seq_one_letter_code
_entity_poly.pdbx_strand_id
1 'polypeptide(L)'
;MRYVLAWYNDNSIKDITKRYDPYFHTLTRKIRVDPKWWKTTLQPYTPTKSAREREEDEELDKQLEDIPLPKTVSEYKNHPLYALSRHLLKFQAIYPPEPPIVGHVRNEPVYLREYVHELNGRENWLKEARVVKMGEKSYKQVKARPRFDRNGVRTDPPPLELFGYWQTEPYDPPTATNGQVPRNCYGNVDLFKPCMLPKGTVHLQLPGLLRIAKN
;
A
#
# COMPACT_ATOMS: atom_id res chain seq x y z
N MET A 1 7.97 18.49 -19.94
CA MET A 1 6.65 19.14 -19.70
C MET A 1 6.00 18.47 -18.50
N ARG A 2 5.28 19.19 -17.63
CA ARG A 2 4.76 18.59 -16.36
C ARG A 2 3.31 18.09 -16.45
N TYR A 3 2.46 18.81 -17.15
CA TYR A 3 1.06 18.45 -17.39
C TYR A 3 0.73 18.78 -18.84
N VAL A 4 0.18 17.81 -19.58
CA VAL A 4 -0.40 17.98 -20.91
C VAL A 4 -1.80 17.38 -20.84
N LEU A 5 -2.81 18.21 -21.05
CA LEU A 5 -4.21 17.81 -20.99
C LEU A 5 -4.83 17.94 -22.39
N ALA A 6 -5.54 16.90 -22.84
CA ALA A 6 -6.48 17.01 -23.94
C ALA A 6 -7.85 17.42 -23.39
N TRP A 7 -8.51 18.33 -24.10
CA TRP A 7 -9.91 18.69 -23.87
C TRP A 7 -10.68 18.32 -25.13
N TYR A 8 -11.67 17.43 -25.01
CA TYR A 8 -12.49 16.96 -26.11
C TYR A 8 -13.83 17.71 -26.20
N ASN A 9 -14.51 17.58 -27.35
CA ASN A 9 -15.77 18.28 -27.64
C ASN A 9 -16.94 17.88 -26.71
N ASP A 10 -16.85 16.72 -26.05
CA ASP A 10 -17.83 16.24 -25.06
C ASP A 10 -17.56 16.79 -23.65
N ASN A 11 -16.67 17.80 -23.53
CA ASN A 11 -16.19 18.38 -22.27
C ASN A 11 -15.40 17.42 -21.38
N SER A 12 -14.98 16.27 -21.89
CA SER A 12 -14.05 15.42 -21.18
C SER A 12 -12.62 15.97 -21.25
N ILE A 13 -11.85 15.68 -20.21
CA ILE A 13 -10.44 16.06 -20.07
C ILE A 13 -9.64 14.79 -19.79
N LYS A 14 -8.59 14.57 -20.57
CA LYS A 14 -7.65 13.45 -20.39
C LYS A 14 -6.24 13.95 -20.22
N ASP A 15 -5.53 13.32 -19.27
CA ASP A 15 -4.12 13.59 -19.06
C ASP A 15 -3.26 12.77 -20.00
N ILE A 16 -2.78 13.41 -21.06
CA ILE A 16 -1.95 12.81 -22.10
C ILE A 16 -0.46 13.12 -21.91
N THR A 17 -0.06 13.55 -20.71
CA THR A 17 1.36 13.90 -20.42
C THR A 17 2.31 12.77 -20.78
N LYS A 18 1.92 11.51 -20.52
CA LYS A 18 2.73 10.31 -20.85
C LYS A 18 3.14 10.26 -22.32
N ARG A 19 2.27 10.71 -23.23
CA ARG A 19 2.52 10.70 -24.69
C ARG A 19 3.65 11.64 -25.10
N TYR A 20 3.79 12.76 -24.41
CA TYR A 20 4.69 13.85 -24.81
C TYR A 20 5.93 13.98 -23.93
N ASP A 21 5.96 13.33 -22.77
CA ASP A 21 7.05 13.43 -21.83
C ASP A 21 7.83 12.10 -21.70
N PRO A 22 8.98 11.96 -22.39
CA PRO A 22 9.77 10.73 -22.34
C PRO A 22 10.35 10.45 -20.94
N TYR A 23 10.36 11.44 -20.06
CA TYR A 23 10.83 11.33 -18.68
C TYR A 23 9.68 11.25 -17.66
N PHE A 24 8.45 10.94 -18.11
CA PHE A 24 7.26 10.91 -17.27
C PHE A 24 7.48 10.04 -16.02
N HIS A 25 7.99 8.83 -16.23
CA HIS A 25 8.21 7.85 -15.17
C HIS A 25 9.44 8.17 -14.30
N THR A 26 10.44 8.90 -14.77
CA THR A 26 11.67 9.11 -14.01
C THR A 26 11.67 10.41 -13.20
N LEU A 27 11.43 11.54 -13.88
CA LEU A 27 11.58 12.88 -13.32
C LEU A 27 10.23 13.54 -13.10
N THR A 28 9.38 13.57 -14.11
CA THR A 28 8.16 14.38 -14.09
C THR A 28 7.17 13.88 -13.05
N ARG A 29 6.98 12.57 -12.89
CA ARG A 29 6.12 12.02 -11.83
C ARG A 29 6.56 12.44 -10.42
N LYS A 30 7.86 12.65 -10.17
CA LYS A 30 8.39 13.05 -8.85
C LYS A 30 8.11 14.51 -8.50
N ILE A 31 7.90 15.35 -9.51
CA ILE A 31 7.64 16.79 -9.33
C ILE A 31 6.18 17.16 -9.57
N ARG A 32 5.31 16.16 -9.74
CA ARG A 32 3.86 16.32 -9.88
C ARG A 32 3.17 16.25 -8.53
N VAL A 33 1.93 16.75 -8.50
CA VAL A 33 1.05 16.66 -7.34
C VAL A 33 0.70 15.21 -7.02
N ASP A 34 0.12 14.98 -5.84
CA ASP A 34 -0.34 13.68 -5.41
C ASP A 34 -1.25 13.00 -6.47
N PRO A 35 -0.94 11.76 -6.91
CA PRO A 35 -1.72 11.09 -7.95
C PRO A 35 -3.18 10.84 -7.57
N LYS A 36 -3.47 10.60 -6.28
CA LYS A 36 -4.84 10.34 -5.82
C LYS A 36 -5.66 11.61 -5.87
N TRP A 37 -5.10 12.73 -5.43
CA TRP A 37 -5.71 14.05 -5.56
C TRP A 37 -5.94 14.39 -7.04
N TRP A 38 -4.92 14.22 -7.90
CA TRP A 38 -5.04 14.51 -9.33
C TRP A 38 -6.16 13.72 -10.01
N LYS A 39 -6.22 12.42 -9.76
CA LYS A 39 -7.29 11.54 -10.27
C LYS A 39 -8.67 11.97 -9.77
N THR A 40 -8.77 12.38 -8.51
CA THR A 40 -10.03 12.85 -7.90
C THR A 40 -10.47 14.18 -8.52
N THR A 41 -9.54 15.11 -8.74
CA THR A 41 -9.82 16.41 -9.36
C THR A 41 -10.32 16.29 -10.80
N LEU A 42 -9.78 15.34 -11.57
CA LEU A 42 -10.21 15.09 -12.96
C LEU A 42 -11.41 14.16 -13.08
N GLN A 43 -11.87 13.55 -11.99
CA GLN A 43 -12.98 12.60 -11.99
C GLN A 43 -14.26 13.14 -12.65
N PRO A 44 -14.69 14.41 -12.41
CA PRO A 44 -15.89 14.95 -13.04
C PRO A 44 -15.79 15.11 -14.56
N TYR A 45 -14.56 15.21 -15.09
CA TYR A 45 -14.27 15.42 -16.50
C TYR A 45 -13.76 14.15 -17.19
N THR A 46 -13.80 13.00 -16.50
CA THR A 46 -13.27 11.75 -17.05
C THR A 46 -14.13 11.33 -18.25
N PRO A 47 -13.52 10.98 -19.40
CA PRO A 47 -14.28 10.56 -20.58
C PRO A 47 -15.09 9.30 -20.30
N THR A 48 -16.20 9.16 -21.02
CA THR A 48 -17.00 7.94 -20.97
C THR A 48 -16.20 6.76 -21.51
N LYS A 49 -16.35 5.57 -20.91
CA LYS A 49 -15.63 4.36 -21.35
C LYS A 49 -16.11 3.96 -22.74
N SER A 50 -15.40 4.41 -23.77
CA SER A 50 -15.64 4.09 -25.17
C SER A 50 -14.55 3.16 -25.72
N ALA A 51 -14.80 2.56 -26.89
CA ALA A 51 -13.77 1.77 -27.57
C ALA A 51 -12.52 2.60 -27.89
N ARG A 52 -12.72 3.88 -28.27
CA ARG A 52 -11.64 4.83 -28.53
C ARG A 52 -10.81 5.14 -27.29
N GLU A 53 -11.47 5.33 -26.14
CA GLU A 53 -10.75 5.57 -24.88
C GLU A 53 -9.89 4.39 -24.48
N ARG A 54 -10.41 3.17 -24.67
CA ARG A 54 -9.65 1.95 -24.40
C ARG A 54 -8.44 1.82 -25.33
N GLU A 55 -8.61 2.07 -26.62
CA GLU A 55 -7.51 2.04 -27.59
C GLU A 55 -6.45 3.10 -27.24
N GLU A 56 -6.86 4.31 -26.86
CA GLU A 56 -5.93 5.35 -26.43
C GLU A 56 -5.18 4.99 -25.13
N ASP A 57 -5.86 4.35 -24.17
CA ASP A 57 -5.22 3.86 -22.95
C ASP A 57 -4.20 2.74 -23.27
N GLU A 58 -4.55 1.82 -24.16
CA GLU A 58 -3.66 0.76 -24.66
C GLU A 58 -2.43 1.33 -25.38
N GLU A 59 -2.61 2.35 -26.22
CA GLU A 59 -1.50 3.06 -26.87
C GLU A 59 -0.58 3.74 -25.86
N LEU A 60 -1.17 4.44 -24.88
CA LEU A 60 -0.42 5.12 -23.82
C LEU A 60 0.36 4.12 -22.97
N ASP A 61 -0.19 2.95 -22.71
CA ASP A 61 0.48 1.89 -21.95
C ASP A 61 1.55 1.18 -22.77
N LYS A 62 1.33 0.93 -24.07
CA LYS A 62 2.35 0.38 -24.98
C LYS A 62 3.57 1.30 -25.11
N GLN A 63 3.35 2.62 -25.17
CA GLN A 63 4.45 3.59 -25.12
C GLN A 63 5.29 3.46 -23.84
N LEU A 64 4.74 2.93 -22.74
CA LEU A 64 5.50 2.68 -21.51
C LEU A 64 6.37 1.44 -21.61
N GLU A 65 5.90 0.42 -22.33
CA GLU A 65 6.65 -0.82 -22.60
C GLU A 65 7.88 -0.54 -23.47
N ASP A 66 7.77 0.40 -24.42
CA ASP A 66 8.86 0.82 -25.30
C ASP A 66 9.90 1.73 -24.60
N ILE A 67 9.65 2.19 -23.37
CA ILE A 67 10.62 3.00 -22.62
C ILE A 67 11.80 2.11 -22.24
N PRO A 68 13.03 2.42 -22.72
CA PRO A 68 14.19 1.60 -22.43
C PRO A 68 14.45 1.58 -20.93
N LEU A 69 14.91 0.43 -20.44
CA LEU A 69 15.29 0.27 -19.05
C LEU A 69 16.33 1.35 -18.65
N PRO A 70 16.19 1.96 -17.46
CA PRO A 70 17.17 2.92 -16.97
C PRO A 70 18.59 2.33 -17.01
N LYS A 71 19.56 3.14 -17.43
CA LYS A 71 20.94 2.66 -17.68
C LYS A 71 21.79 2.62 -16.41
N THR A 72 21.43 3.44 -15.43
CA THR A 72 22.19 3.56 -14.17
C THR A 72 21.40 3.05 -12.99
N VAL A 73 22.09 2.42 -12.03
CA VAL A 73 21.48 1.90 -10.80
C VAL A 73 20.74 3.00 -10.04
N SER A 74 21.29 4.22 -9.97
CA SER A 74 20.69 5.34 -9.24
C SER A 74 19.30 5.75 -9.76
N GLU A 75 19.05 5.60 -11.06
CA GLU A 75 17.74 5.93 -11.67
C GLU A 75 16.62 5.00 -11.18
N TYR A 76 16.95 3.75 -10.80
CA TYR A 76 15.99 2.81 -10.24
C TYR A 76 15.54 3.18 -8.81
N LYS A 77 16.25 4.08 -8.12
CA LYS A 77 15.87 4.49 -6.77
C LYS A 77 14.56 5.29 -6.83
N ASN A 78 13.52 4.74 -6.20
CA ASN A 78 12.15 5.29 -6.25
C ASN A 78 11.62 5.44 -7.68
N HIS A 79 12.01 4.54 -8.60
CA HIS A 79 11.41 4.47 -9.93
C HIS A 79 9.97 3.93 -9.83
N PRO A 80 9.00 4.48 -10.57
CA PRO A 80 7.59 4.10 -10.43
C PRO A 80 7.24 2.73 -11.01
N LEU A 81 7.96 2.29 -12.05
CA LEU A 81 7.67 1.03 -12.74
C LEU A 81 8.65 -0.08 -12.40
N TYR A 82 9.85 0.27 -11.95
CA TYR A 82 10.95 -0.68 -11.82
C TYR A 82 11.54 -0.60 -10.41
N ALA A 83 12.06 -1.73 -9.94
CA ALA A 83 12.75 -1.83 -8.67
C ALA A 83 13.92 -2.78 -8.77
N LEU A 84 14.94 -2.47 -7.97
CA LEU A 84 16.05 -3.36 -7.69
C LEU A 84 15.94 -3.83 -6.25
N SER A 85 16.31 -5.09 -5.99
CA SER A 85 16.29 -5.66 -4.65
C SER A 85 17.10 -4.83 -3.64
N ARG A 86 18.23 -4.23 -4.07
CA ARG A 86 19.06 -3.36 -3.23
C ARG A 86 18.37 -2.09 -2.72
N HIS A 87 17.32 -1.62 -3.42
CA HIS A 87 16.61 -0.38 -3.07
C HIS A 87 15.32 -0.62 -2.30
N LEU A 88 15.02 -1.88 -1.96
CA LEU A 88 13.85 -2.19 -1.15
C LEU A 88 14.03 -1.64 0.27
N LEU A 89 12.97 -1.02 0.78
CA LEU A 89 12.96 -0.53 2.14
C LEU A 89 12.94 -1.71 3.14
N LYS A 90 13.24 -1.39 4.41
CA LYS A 90 13.23 -2.36 5.51
C LYS A 90 11.94 -3.19 5.55
N PHE A 91 10.79 -2.54 5.33
CA PHE A 91 9.45 -3.12 5.36
C PHE A 91 8.89 -3.44 3.96
N GLN A 92 9.76 -3.66 2.98
CA GLN A 92 9.35 -4.09 1.64
C GLN A 92 10.04 -5.39 1.27
N ALA A 93 9.38 -6.16 0.41
CA ALA A 93 9.95 -7.31 -0.26
C ALA A 93 9.28 -7.52 -1.62
N ILE A 94 9.90 -8.35 -2.44
CA ILE A 94 9.35 -8.74 -3.73
C ILE A 94 8.54 -10.04 -3.56
N TYR A 95 7.35 -10.10 -4.15
CA TYR A 95 6.49 -11.28 -4.17
C TYR A 95 5.82 -11.43 -5.56
N PRO A 96 5.73 -12.65 -6.13
CA PRO A 96 6.18 -13.94 -5.59
C PRO A 96 7.72 -14.01 -5.39
N PRO A 97 8.26 -14.99 -4.64
CA PRO A 97 9.70 -15.08 -4.37
C PRO A 97 10.58 -15.11 -5.63
N GLU A 98 10.03 -15.68 -6.71
CA GLU A 98 10.64 -15.73 -8.04
C GLU A 98 9.74 -15.00 -9.05
N PRO A 99 9.75 -13.66 -9.07
CA PRO A 99 8.97 -12.88 -10.02
C PRO A 99 9.64 -12.88 -11.40
N PRO A 100 8.91 -12.53 -12.47
CA PRO A 100 9.49 -12.27 -13.79
C PRO A 100 10.55 -11.16 -13.74
N ILE A 101 11.70 -11.44 -14.37
CA ILE A 101 12.79 -10.47 -14.54
C ILE A 101 12.55 -9.71 -15.83
N VAL A 102 12.44 -8.38 -15.75
CA VAL A 102 12.22 -7.50 -16.92
C VAL A 102 13.51 -7.32 -17.71
N GLY A 103 14.65 -7.31 -17.02
CA GLY A 103 15.95 -7.18 -17.61
C GLY A 103 17.04 -7.10 -16.55
N HIS A 104 18.24 -6.69 -16.96
CA HIS A 104 19.39 -6.60 -16.07
C HIS A 104 20.06 -5.23 -16.19
N VAL A 105 20.45 -4.67 -15.05
CA VAL A 105 21.32 -3.48 -14.98
C VAL A 105 22.56 -3.85 -14.18
N ARG A 106 23.76 -3.77 -14.80
CA ARG A 106 25.04 -4.13 -14.16
C ARG A 106 25.00 -5.50 -13.45
N ASN A 107 24.44 -6.51 -14.12
CA ASN A 107 24.23 -7.88 -13.61
C ASN A 107 23.23 -8.01 -12.45
N GLU A 108 22.41 -6.98 -12.18
CA GLU A 108 21.32 -7.08 -11.21
C GLU A 108 19.98 -7.25 -11.92
N PRO A 109 19.14 -8.18 -11.45
CA PRO A 109 17.80 -8.35 -11.99
C PRO A 109 16.93 -7.13 -11.67
N VAL A 110 16.24 -6.65 -12.70
CA VAL A 110 15.25 -5.58 -12.63
C VAL A 110 13.87 -6.22 -12.53
N TYR A 111 13.11 -5.81 -11.51
CA TYR A 111 11.74 -6.27 -11.30
C TYR A 111 10.74 -5.15 -11.55
N LEU A 112 9.52 -5.51 -11.92
CA LEU A 112 8.42 -4.56 -11.90
C LEU A 112 8.12 -4.14 -10.46
N ARG A 113 7.87 -2.84 -10.28
CA ARG A 113 7.54 -2.25 -8.97
C ARG A 113 6.22 -2.79 -8.42
N GLU A 114 5.35 -3.32 -9.28
CA GLU A 114 4.10 -3.98 -8.87
C GLU A 114 4.34 -5.22 -7.99
N TYR A 115 5.45 -5.93 -8.20
CA TYR A 115 5.84 -7.06 -7.36
C TYR A 115 6.47 -6.63 -6.04
N VAL A 116 6.71 -5.32 -5.83
CA VAL A 116 7.19 -4.81 -4.55
C VAL A 116 6.01 -4.57 -3.64
N HIS A 117 5.94 -5.36 -2.59
CA HIS A 117 4.88 -5.28 -1.60
C HIS A 117 5.41 -4.78 -0.26
N GLU A 118 4.54 -4.05 0.44
CA GLU A 118 4.76 -3.68 1.82
C GLU A 118 4.52 -4.87 2.74
N LEU A 119 5.39 -5.01 3.73
CA LEU A 119 5.28 -6.00 4.77
C LEU A 119 5.02 -5.33 6.11
N ASN A 120 4.09 -5.89 6.86
CA ASN A 120 3.74 -5.40 8.19
C ASN A 120 3.91 -6.49 9.24
N GLY A 121 4.16 -6.06 10.48
CA GLY A 121 4.06 -6.96 11.64
C GLY A 121 2.60 -7.27 11.98
N ARG A 122 2.37 -8.29 12.80
CA ARG A 122 1.03 -8.77 13.19
C ARG A 122 0.13 -7.65 13.73
N GLU A 123 0.67 -6.79 14.59
CA GLU A 123 -0.08 -5.65 15.16
C GLU A 123 -0.51 -4.63 14.10
N ASN A 124 0.36 -4.32 13.13
CA ASN A 124 0.02 -3.38 12.06
C ASN A 124 -0.99 -3.98 11.09
N TRP A 125 -0.91 -5.29 10.81
CA TRP A 125 -1.97 -5.97 10.06
C TRP A 125 -3.31 -5.93 10.80
N LEU A 126 -3.32 -6.08 12.12
CA LEU A 126 -4.54 -5.98 12.92
C LEU A 126 -5.18 -4.58 12.81
N LYS A 127 -4.38 -3.52 12.81
CA LYS A 127 -4.87 -2.14 12.55
C LYS A 127 -5.50 -1.99 11.18
N GLU A 128 -5.02 -2.77 10.20
CA GLU A 128 -5.60 -2.84 8.87
C GLU A 128 -6.84 -3.76 8.79
N ALA A 129 -7.33 -4.29 9.92
CA ALA A 129 -8.38 -5.29 10.04
C ALA A 129 -8.05 -6.61 9.33
N ARG A 130 -6.80 -7.07 9.49
CA ARG A 130 -6.31 -8.34 8.94
C ARG A 130 -5.50 -9.10 9.98
N VAL A 131 -5.53 -10.42 9.90
CA VAL A 131 -4.72 -11.30 10.73
C VAL A 131 -3.85 -12.19 9.86
N VAL A 132 -2.67 -12.52 10.35
CA VAL A 132 -1.79 -13.49 9.68
C VAL A 132 -2.41 -14.87 9.82
N LYS A 133 -2.52 -15.61 8.71
CA LYS A 133 -3.11 -16.95 8.69
C LYS A 133 -2.37 -17.86 9.66
N MET A 134 -3.10 -18.81 10.24
CA MET A 134 -2.54 -19.76 11.20
C MET A 134 -1.42 -20.60 10.56
N GLY A 135 -0.25 -20.68 11.21
CA GLY A 135 0.89 -21.47 10.74
C GLY A 135 1.80 -20.80 9.70
N GLU A 136 1.50 -19.60 9.22
CA GLU A 136 2.36 -18.85 8.30
C GLU A 136 3.71 -18.47 8.93
N LYS A 137 4.79 -18.70 8.18
CA LYS A 137 6.15 -18.26 8.56
C LYS A 137 6.37 -16.82 8.11
N SER A 138 7.18 -16.07 8.85
CA SER A 138 7.49 -14.69 8.47
C SER A 138 8.24 -14.64 7.12
N TYR A 139 7.80 -13.75 6.22
CA TYR A 139 8.45 -13.56 4.92
C TYR A 139 9.80 -12.87 5.06
N LYS A 140 9.91 -11.99 6.05
CA LYS A 140 11.13 -11.23 6.36
C LYS A 140 11.19 -10.98 7.86
N GLN A 141 12.37 -11.14 8.44
CA GLN A 141 12.63 -10.72 9.82
C GLN A 141 13.56 -9.52 9.83
N VAL A 142 13.24 -8.53 10.65
CA VAL A 142 14.04 -7.29 10.74
C VAL A 142 14.34 -6.97 12.19
N LYS A 143 15.47 -6.30 12.45
CA LYS A 143 15.79 -5.84 13.81
C LYS A 143 14.66 -4.95 14.35
N ALA A 144 14.09 -5.34 15.48
CA ALA A 144 13.07 -4.56 16.16
C ALA A 144 13.66 -3.27 16.73
N ARG A 145 12.80 -2.26 16.98
CA ARG A 145 13.24 -1.03 17.63
C ARG A 145 13.55 -1.33 19.11
N PRO A 146 14.69 -0.87 19.65
CA PRO A 146 14.97 -1.00 21.07
C PRO A 146 13.86 -0.36 21.91
N ARG A 147 13.56 -0.95 23.06
CA ARG A 147 12.66 -0.37 24.06
C ARG A 147 13.49 0.08 25.25
N PHE A 148 13.10 1.20 25.85
CA PHE A 148 13.68 1.67 27.09
C PHE A 148 12.65 1.43 28.20
N ASP A 149 13.08 0.82 29.29
CA ASP A 149 12.23 0.68 30.47
C ASP A 149 12.05 2.05 31.16
N ARG A 150 11.22 2.09 32.21
CA ARG A 150 10.98 3.31 33.00
C ARG A 150 12.26 3.86 33.66
N ASN A 151 13.29 3.03 33.82
CA ASN A 151 14.57 3.36 34.43
C ASN A 151 15.64 3.72 33.38
N GLY A 152 15.29 3.78 32.08
CA GLY A 152 16.20 4.11 30.99
C GLY A 152 17.08 2.96 30.51
N VAL A 153 16.89 1.74 31.00
CA VAL A 153 17.64 0.55 30.57
C VAL A 153 17.16 0.12 29.19
N ARG A 154 18.09 -0.01 28.26
CA ARG A 154 17.81 -0.50 26.91
C ARG A 154 17.56 -1.99 26.93
N THR A 155 16.39 -2.39 26.46
CA THR A 155 16.03 -3.77 26.15
C THR A 155 15.99 -3.93 24.63
N ASP A 156 16.69 -4.94 24.12
CA ASP A 156 16.68 -5.30 22.70
C ASP A 156 15.64 -6.42 22.49
N PRO A 157 14.45 -6.09 21.97
CA PRO A 157 13.42 -7.11 21.74
C PRO A 157 13.84 -8.09 20.63
N PRO A 158 13.18 -9.26 20.56
CA PRO A 158 13.42 -10.20 19.47
C PRO A 158 13.17 -9.56 18.10
N PRO A 159 13.74 -10.12 17.01
CA PRO A 159 13.50 -9.65 15.66
C PRO A 159 12.00 -9.51 15.37
N LEU A 160 11.63 -8.43 14.69
CA LEU A 160 10.27 -8.20 14.25
C LEU A 160 9.99 -9.04 13.01
N GLU A 161 9.02 -9.93 13.14
CA GLU A 161 8.46 -10.71 12.05
C GLU A 161 7.57 -9.85 11.14
N LEU A 162 7.81 -9.92 9.83
CA LEU A 162 7.04 -9.23 8.83
C LEU A 162 6.35 -10.21 7.89
N PHE A 163 5.12 -9.87 7.53
CA PHE A 163 4.24 -10.66 6.69
C PHE A 163 3.72 -9.82 5.55
N GLY A 164 3.56 -10.42 4.38
CA GLY A 164 2.92 -9.80 3.22
C GLY A 164 1.41 -9.96 3.25
N TYR A 165 0.71 -9.19 2.41
CA TYR A 165 -0.75 -9.25 2.30
C TYR A 165 -1.26 -10.67 2.00
N TRP A 166 -0.56 -11.43 1.14
CA TRP A 166 -0.90 -12.81 0.75
C TRP A 166 -0.90 -13.82 1.92
N GLN A 167 -0.16 -13.53 2.99
CA GLN A 167 -0.09 -14.36 4.20
C GLN A 167 -1.15 -14.01 5.24
N THR A 168 -2.03 -13.07 4.91
CA THR A 168 -3.06 -12.57 5.83
C THR A 168 -4.45 -12.88 5.31
N GLU A 169 -5.40 -12.89 6.21
CA GLU A 169 -6.83 -12.99 5.95
C GLU A 169 -7.58 -11.84 6.64
N PRO A 170 -8.78 -11.48 6.16
CA PRO A 170 -9.61 -10.50 6.84
C PRO A 170 -9.85 -10.88 8.30
N TYR A 171 -9.76 -9.92 9.21
CA TYR A 171 -10.09 -10.13 10.62
C TYR A 171 -11.59 -10.44 10.75
N ASP A 172 -11.92 -11.58 11.35
CA ASP A 172 -13.30 -11.89 11.72
C ASP A 172 -13.58 -11.39 13.13
N PRO A 173 -14.45 -10.38 13.31
CA PRO A 173 -14.75 -9.86 14.63
C PRO A 173 -15.53 -10.90 15.45
N PRO A 174 -15.21 -11.02 16.77
CA PRO A 174 -15.88 -11.98 17.62
C PRO A 174 -17.34 -11.57 17.86
N THR A 175 -18.19 -12.54 18.15
CA THR A 175 -19.61 -12.29 18.42
C THR A 175 -19.82 -11.97 19.90
N ALA A 176 -20.60 -10.94 20.20
CA ALA A 176 -21.04 -10.68 21.56
C ALA A 176 -22.13 -11.68 21.96
N THR A 177 -21.91 -12.39 23.06
CA THR A 177 -22.83 -13.41 23.58
C THR A 177 -23.32 -13.01 24.97
N ASN A 178 -24.62 -13.17 25.24
CA ASN A 178 -25.24 -12.88 26.54
C ASN A 178 -25.00 -11.44 27.04
N GLY A 179 -25.00 -10.46 26.13
CA GLY A 179 -24.74 -9.06 26.45
C GLY A 179 -23.28 -8.73 26.82
N GLN A 180 -22.37 -9.70 26.73
CA GLN A 180 -20.95 -9.50 27.01
C GLN A 180 -20.16 -9.31 25.72
N VAL A 181 -19.43 -8.21 25.66
CA VAL A 181 -18.54 -7.89 24.54
C VAL A 181 -17.19 -8.59 24.76
N PRO A 182 -16.69 -9.37 23.78
CA PRO A 182 -15.38 -10.02 23.87
C PRO A 182 -14.26 -8.98 23.97
N ARG A 183 -13.37 -9.13 24.95
CA ARG A 183 -12.29 -8.19 25.25
C ARG A 183 -10.92 -8.85 25.08
N ASN A 184 -9.91 -8.04 24.78
CA ASN A 184 -8.51 -8.46 24.80
C ASN A 184 -7.99 -8.62 26.25
N CYS A 185 -6.73 -9.05 26.41
CA CYS A 185 -6.10 -9.27 27.70
C CYS A 185 -5.99 -8.01 28.58
N TYR A 186 -6.19 -6.82 28.00
CA TYR A 186 -6.22 -5.55 28.73
C TYR A 186 -7.63 -5.10 29.11
N GLY A 187 -8.66 -5.89 28.80
CA GLY A 187 -10.05 -5.56 29.07
C GLY A 187 -10.67 -4.58 28.07
N ASN A 188 -10.02 -4.31 26.94
CA ASN A 188 -10.49 -3.40 25.89
C ASN A 188 -10.88 -4.16 24.61
N VAL A 189 -11.56 -3.48 23.68
CA VAL A 189 -11.86 -4.00 22.34
C VAL A 189 -11.00 -3.24 21.33
N ASP A 190 -10.22 -3.97 20.53
CA ASP A 190 -9.40 -3.39 19.47
C ASP A 190 -10.27 -3.03 18.26
N LEU A 191 -10.68 -1.77 18.15
CA LEU A 191 -11.58 -1.26 17.11
C LEU A 191 -10.89 -0.19 16.25
N PHE A 192 -10.01 -0.60 15.33
CA PHE A 192 -9.29 0.31 14.43
C PHE A 192 -10.08 0.68 13.17
N LYS A 193 -10.94 -0.23 12.71
CA LYS A 193 -11.82 -0.03 11.55
C LYS A 193 -13.26 -0.41 11.90
N PRO A 194 -14.28 0.19 11.25
CA PRO A 194 -15.68 -0.15 11.51
C PRO A 194 -16.01 -1.64 11.36
N CYS A 195 -15.33 -2.36 10.45
CA CYS A 195 -15.53 -3.80 10.24
C CYS A 195 -15.01 -4.68 11.39
N MET A 196 -14.26 -4.14 12.36
CA MET A 196 -13.79 -4.88 13.53
C MET A 196 -14.79 -4.87 14.69
N LEU A 197 -15.96 -4.25 14.49
CA LEU A 197 -17.01 -4.19 15.50
C LEU A 197 -17.50 -5.60 15.84
N PRO A 198 -17.51 -6.01 17.13
CA PRO A 198 -18.05 -7.29 17.53
C PRO A 198 -19.49 -7.49 17.02
N LYS A 199 -19.77 -8.66 16.47
CA LYS A 199 -21.07 -8.96 15.86
C LYS A 199 -22.16 -8.85 16.94
N GLY A 200 -23.27 -8.19 16.59
CA GLY A 200 -24.38 -7.92 17.52
C GLY A 200 -24.18 -6.70 18.43
N THR A 201 -23.16 -5.88 18.18
CA THR A 201 -22.91 -4.64 18.94
C THR A 201 -23.02 -3.40 18.07
N VAL A 202 -23.11 -2.22 18.71
CA VAL A 202 -23.09 -0.90 18.07
C VAL A 202 -22.02 -0.05 18.76
N HIS A 203 -21.19 0.64 17.98
CA HIS A 203 -20.19 1.56 18.53
C HIS A 203 -20.82 2.92 18.81
N LEU A 204 -20.93 3.30 20.09
CA LEU A 204 -21.39 4.61 20.52
C LEU A 204 -20.19 5.55 20.75
N GLN A 205 -20.15 6.67 20.02
CA GLN A 205 -19.08 7.67 20.12
C GLN A 205 -19.60 8.96 20.75
N LEU A 206 -19.96 8.89 22.03
CA LEU A 206 -20.45 10.03 22.81
C LEU A 206 -19.56 10.26 24.04
N PRO A 207 -19.34 11.53 24.45
CA PRO A 207 -18.62 11.82 25.68
C PRO A 207 -19.42 11.32 26.90
N GLY A 208 -18.72 10.85 27.93
CA GLY A 208 -19.33 10.46 29.22
C GLY A 208 -20.03 9.08 29.25
N LEU A 209 -20.02 8.31 28.16
CA LEU A 209 -20.63 6.97 28.11
C LEU A 209 -20.14 6.02 29.20
N LEU A 210 -18.86 6.08 29.56
CA LEU A 210 -18.28 5.23 30.60
C LEU A 210 -18.96 5.41 31.96
N ARG A 211 -19.47 6.61 32.25
CA ARG A 211 -20.19 6.90 33.51
C ARG A 211 -21.58 6.27 33.50
N ILE A 212 -22.24 6.25 32.34
CA ILE A 212 -23.59 5.68 32.18
C ILE A 212 -23.52 4.16 32.19
N ALA A 213 -22.56 3.56 31.50
CA ALA A 213 -22.42 2.11 31.35
C ALA A 213 -21.93 1.36 32.59
N LYS A 214 -21.53 2.08 33.65
CA LYS A 214 -21.09 1.51 34.94
C LYS A 214 -22.20 1.46 36.00
N ASN A 215 -23.33 2.14 35.76
CA ASN A 215 -24.52 2.05 36.60
C ASN A 215 -25.33 0.80 36.25
#